data_AF-A0A933VNR8-F1
#
_entry.id   AF-A0A933VNR8-F1
#
_cell.length_a   1.000
_cell.length_b   1.000
_cell.length_c   1.000
_cell.angle_alpha   90.00
_cell.angle_beta   90.00
_cell.angle_gamma   90.00
#
_symmetry.space_group_name_H-M   'P 1'
#
loop_
_entity.id
_entity.type
_entity.pdbx_description
1 polymer ?
#
loop_
_entity_poly.entity_id
_entity_poly.type
_entity_poly.pdbx_seq_one_letter_code
_entity_poly.pdbx_strand_id
1 'polypeptide(L)'
;MAATAPEVVVVDGRFNGPPGSANGGYACGVLGARVDAPAAEVTLRLPVPLDVPLAVEPQDGGHLALRHGAGLIAEARPIDLVDVAPPVRPTFAQAQAASTRYPGHVPAAHPLPPCFV
;
A
#
# COMPACT_ATOMS: atom_id res chain seq x y z
N MET A 1 -5.68 28.50 -19.33
CA MET A 1 -5.36 27.13 -18.89
C MET A 1 -6.26 26.82 -17.71
N ALA A 2 -7.18 25.87 -17.85
CA ALA A 2 -8.03 25.45 -16.74
C ALA A 2 -7.16 24.69 -15.73
N ALA A 3 -7.18 25.09 -14.46
CA ALA A 3 -6.55 24.32 -13.40
C ALA A 3 -7.28 22.99 -13.27
N THR A 4 -6.60 21.88 -13.56
CA THR A 4 -7.12 20.54 -13.28
C THR A 4 -7.34 20.43 -11.77
N ALA A 5 -8.51 19.93 -11.35
CA ALA A 5 -8.78 19.72 -9.94
C ALA A 5 -7.69 18.81 -9.33
N PRO A 6 -7.22 19.08 -8.10
CA PRO A 6 -6.23 18.25 -7.45
C PRO A 6 -6.75 16.82 -7.33
N GLU A 7 -5.92 15.85 -7.70
CA GLU A 7 -6.27 14.45 -7.55
C GLU A 7 -6.32 14.08 -6.06
N VAL A 8 -7.36 13.35 -5.68
CA VAL A 8 -7.60 12.94 -4.29
C VAL A 8 -7.87 11.45 -4.24
N VAL A 9 -7.35 10.80 -3.20
CA VAL A 9 -7.63 9.39 -2.88
C VAL A 9 -8.17 9.24 -1.48
N VAL A 10 -9.03 8.25 -1.29
CA VAL A 10 -9.54 7.82 0.02
C VAL A 10 -9.31 6.32 0.12
N VAL A 11 -8.69 5.87 1.22
CA VAL A 11 -8.57 4.45 1.53
C VAL A 11 -9.70 4.09 2.50
N ASP A 12 -10.63 3.26 2.05
CA ASP A 12 -11.77 2.81 2.84
C ASP A 12 -11.33 2.03 4.09
N GLY A 13 -12.01 2.26 5.21
CA GLY A 13 -11.77 1.64 6.51
C GLY A 13 -11.67 0.11 6.49
N ARG A 14 -12.29 -0.57 5.52
CA ARG A 14 -12.17 -2.04 5.35
C ARG A 14 -10.78 -2.49 4.93
N PHE A 15 -9.94 -1.59 4.42
CA PHE A 15 -8.56 -1.86 4.00
C PHE A 15 -7.55 -1.50 5.09
N ASN A 16 -7.92 -1.65 6.35
CA ASN A 16 -7.07 -1.31 7.47
C ASN A 16 -5.90 -2.29 7.65
N GLY A 17 -4.78 -1.75 8.11
CA GLY A 17 -3.69 -2.51 8.70
C GLY A 17 -3.83 -2.44 10.22
N PRO A 18 -2.79 -2.00 10.95
CA PRO A 18 -2.90 -1.70 12.38
C PRO A 18 -4.05 -0.75 12.69
N PRO A 19 -4.58 -0.76 13.93
CA PRO A 19 -5.66 0.13 14.33
C PRO A 19 -5.37 1.59 13.96
N GLY A 20 -6.27 2.20 13.18
CA GLY A 20 -6.18 3.61 12.77
C GLY A 20 -5.37 3.90 11.51
N SER A 21 -4.84 2.90 10.80
CA SER A 21 -4.13 3.12 9.53
C SER A 21 -4.45 2.08 8.46
N ALA A 22 -4.26 2.46 7.20
CA ALA A 22 -4.43 1.56 6.07
C ALA A 22 -3.36 0.48 6.03
N ASN A 23 -3.70 -0.65 5.42
CA ASN A 23 -2.75 -1.69 5.08
C ASN A 23 -1.69 -1.10 4.14
N GLY A 24 -0.41 -1.24 4.51
CA GLY A 24 0.68 -0.62 3.77
C GLY A 24 0.76 -1.09 2.32
N GLY A 25 0.59 -2.38 2.06
CA GLY A 25 0.59 -2.92 0.70
C GLY A 25 -0.58 -2.39 -0.14
N TYR A 26 -1.78 -2.31 0.46
CA TYR A 26 -2.94 -1.74 -0.21
C TYR A 26 -2.72 -0.25 -0.55
N ALA A 27 -2.28 0.55 0.42
CA ALA A 27 -2.01 1.97 0.20
C ALA A 27 -0.90 2.20 -0.85
N CYS A 28 0.17 1.40 -0.82
CA CYS A 28 1.20 1.43 -1.86
C CYS A 28 0.64 1.08 -3.24
N GLY A 29 -0.25 0.09 -3.34
CA GLY A 29 -0.91 -0.25 -4.60
C GLY A 29 -1.79 0.89 -5.13
N VAL A 30 -2.53 1.58 -4.25
CA VAL A 30 -3.36 2.74 -4.62
C VAL A 30 -2.51 3.87 -5.19
N LEU A 31 -1.42 4.26 -4.54
CA LEU A 31 -0.55 5.33 -5.03
C LEU A 31 0.28 4.88 -6.25
N GLY A 32 0.85 3.68 -6.21
CA GLY A 32 1.70 3.13 -7.26
C GLY A 32 0.97 2.97 -8.60
N ALA A 33 -0.32 2.62 -8.58
CA ALA A 33 -1.15 2.52 -9.79
C ALA A 33 -1.35 3.85 -10.53
N ARG A 34 -0.95 4.99 -9.93
CA ARG A 34 -1.03 6.33 -10.53
C ARG A 34 0.28 6.78 -11.17
N VAL A 35 1.36 6.04 -10.93
CA VAL A 35 2.64 6.32 -11.59
C VAL A 35 2.55 5.80 -13.02
N ASP A 36 2.82 6.67 -14.00
CA ASP A 36 2.83 6.32 -15.41
C ASP A 36 4.12 5.57 -15.78
N ALA A 37 4.25 4.35 -15.28
CA ALA A 37 5.41 3.48 -15.47
C ALA A 37 5.01 1.99 -15.31
N PRO A 38 5.77 1.05 -15.90
CA PRO A 38 5.51 -0.38 -15.74
C PRO A 38 5.71 -0.87 -14.29
N ALA A 39 6.51 -0.16 -13.50
CA ALA A 39 6.72 -0.43 -12.08
C ALA A 39 6.94 0.87 -11.31
N ALA A 40 6.57 0.85 -10.03
CA ALA A 40 6.74 1.96 -9.11
C ALA A 40 7.34 1.49 -7.79
N GLU A 41 8.27 2.26 -7.25
CA GLU A 41 8.65 2.16 -5.84
C GLU A 41 7.78 3.13 -5.04
N VAL A 42 7.16 2.63 -3.97
CA VAL A 42 6.40 3.45 -3.04
C VAL A 42 7.03 3.39 -1.65
N THR A 43 7.37 4.53 -1.09
CA THR A 43 7.89 4.66 0.27
C THR A 43 6.86 5.32 1.17
N LEU A 44 6.38 4.60 2.17
CA LEU A 44 5.53 5.14 3.23
C LEU A 44 6.38 5.89 4.25
N ARG A 45 6.03 7.14 4.54
CA ARG A 45 6.71 8.01 5.53
C ARG A 45 5.95 8.08 6.84
N LEU A 46 4.63 8.07 6.77
CA LEU A 46 3.72 8.09 7.92
C LEU A 46 2.61 7.05 7.74
N PRO A 47 1.94 6.61 8.83
CA PRO A 47 0.75 5.78 8.72
C PRO A 47 -0.29 6.46 7.82
N VAL A 48 -0.82 5.70 6.85
CA VAL A 48 -1.81 6.22 5.91
C VAL A 48 -3.17 6.25 6.61
N PRO A 49 -3.81 7.41 6.80
CA PRO A 49 -5.10 7.47 7.48
C PRO A 49 -6.22 6.89 6.60
N LEU A 50 -7.22 6.30 7.26
CA LEU A 50 -8.41 5.72 6.63
C LEU A 50 -9.54 6.74 6.54
N ASP A 51 -10.42 6.56 5.56
CA ASP A 51 -11.67 7.32 5.40
C ASP A 51 -11.51 8.85 5.32
N VAL A 52 -10.31 9.32 4.99
CA VAL A 52 -10.00 10.74 4.80
C VAL A 52 -9.45 11.02 3.39
N PRO A 53 -9.78 12.19 2.81
CA PRO A 53 -9.18 12.66 1.56
C PRO A 53 -7.67 12.89 1.71
N LEU A 54 -6.89 12.28 0.82
CA LEU A 54 -5.45 12.48 0.69
C LEU A 54 -5.14 13.09 -0.68
N ALA A 55 -4.32 14.14 -0.71
CA ALA A 55 -3.93 14.81 -1.95
C ALA A 55 -2.81 14.03 -2.64
N VAL A 56 -2.97 13.78 -3.94
CA VAL A 56 -1.91 13.26 -4.81
C VAL A 56 -1.32 14.43 -5.58
N GLU A 57 -0.06 14.73 -5.30
CA GLU A 57 0.64 15.88 -5.86
C GLU A 57 1.74 15.41 -6.83
N PRO A 58 1.61 15.69 -8.14
CA PRO A 58 2.67 15.46 -9.09
C PRO A 58 3.94 16.22 -8.71
N GLN A 59 5.08 15.56 -8.85
CA GLN A 59 6.41 16.10 -8.66
C GLN A 59 7.22 15.90 -9.97
N ASP A 60 8.43 16.45 -10.01
CA ASP A 60 9.30 16.31 -11.18
C ASP A 60 9.65 14.84 -11.48
N GLY A 61 9.86 14.52 -12.76
CA GLY A 61 10.30 13.19 -13.18
C GLY A 61 9.28 12.06 -13.01
N GLY A 62 7.98 12.39 -12.94
CA GLY A 62 6.91 11.38 -12.77
C GLY A 62 6.77 10.88 -11.33
N HIS A 63 7.42 11.55 -10.37
CA HIS A 63 7.25 11.29 -8.95
C HIS A 63 5.88 11.79 -8.47
N LEU A 64 5.31 11.13 -7.46
CA LEU A 64 4.08 11.53 -6.80
C LEU A 64 4.30 11.64 -5.30
N ALA A 65 3.77 12.69 -4.68
CA ALA A 65 3.69 12.83 -3.23
C ALA A 65 2.24 12.63 -2.79
N LEU A 66 2.01 11.76 -1.80
CA LEU A 66 0.73 11.61 -1.12
C LEU A 66 0.76 12.43 0.16
N ARG A 67 -0.16 13.39 0.30
CA ARG A 67 -0.20 14.31 1.45
C ARG A 67 -1.52 14.28 2.21
N HIS A 68 -1.38 14.52 3.51
CA HIS A 68 -2.48 14.87 4.39
C HIS A 68 -2.14 16.21 5.06
N GLY A 69 -2.75 17.30 4.58
CA GLY A 69 -2.32 18.65 4.95
C GLY A 69 -0.83 18.88 4.64
N ALA A 70 -0.06 19.35 5.62
CA ALA A 70 1.39 19.52 5.46
C ALA A 70 2.20 18.23 5.56
N GLY A 71 1.59 17.12 6.03
CA GLY A 71 2.27 15.85 6.23
C GLY A 71 2.48 15.08 4.93
N LEU A 72 3.73 14.69 4.66
CA LEU A 72 4.07 13.75 3.59
C LEU A 72 3.79 12.33 4.09
N ILE A 73 2.76 11.69 3.54
CA ILE A 73 2.32 10.35 3.91
C ILE A 73 3.12 9.29 3.18
N ALA A 74 3.28 9.45 1.87
CA ALA A 74 4.03 8.53 1.03
C ALA A 74 4.60 9.25 -0.19
N GLU A 75 5.61 8.65 -0.80
CA GLU A 75 6.18 9.06 -2.08
C GLU A 75 6.16 7.87 -3.02
N ALA A 76 5.86 8.11 -4.29
CA ALA A 76 5.99 7.12 -5.35
C ALA A 76 6.90 7.65 -6.45
N ARG A 77 7.71 6.77 -7.04
CA ARG A 77 8.58 7.09 -8.16
C ARG A 77 8.58 5.98 -9.20
N PRO A 78 8.73 6.31 -10.50
CA PRO A 78 8.89 5.31 -11.53
C PRO A 78 10.20 4.53 -11.31
N ILE A 79 10.15 3.23 -11.58
CA ILE A 79 11.32 2.35 -11.62
C ILE A 79 11.21 1.42 -12.84
N ASP A 80 12.35 0.88 -13.26
CA ASP A 80 12.34 -0.27 -14.15
C ASP A 80 11.78 -1.49 -13.42
N LEU A 81 11.09 -2.35 -14.16
CA LEU A 81 10.57 -3.59 -13.62
C LEU A 81 11.72 -4.46 -13.11
N VAL A 82 11.69 -4.79 -11.82
CA VAL A 82 12.68 -5.67 -11.22
C VAL A 82 12.15 -7.10 -11.26
N ASP A 83 12.76 -7.95 -12.09
CA ASP A 83 12.50 -9.38 -12.09
C ASP A 83 13.45 -10.07 -11.09
N VAL A 84 12.94 -10.33 -9.88
CA VAL A 84 13.67 -11.08 -8.85
C VAL A 84 13.04 -12.46 -8.70
N ALA A 85 13.82 -13.50 -9.00
CA ALA A 85 13.43 -14.86 -8.65
C ALA A 85 13.46 -15.01 -7.12
N PRO A 86 12.33 -15.37 -6.46
CA PRO A 86 12.34 -15.60 -5.03
C PRO A 86 13.22 -16.82 -4.71
N PRO A 87 13.92 -16.81 -3.56
CA PRO A 87 14.84 -17.90 -3.20
C PRO A 87 14.12 -19.24 -3.00
N VAL A 88 12.82 -19.19 -2.68
CA VAL A 88 11.96 -20.37 -2.55
C VAL A 88 10.65 -20.11 -3.30
N ARG A 89 10.21 -21.11 -4.08
CA ARG A 89 8.92 -21.12 -4.76
C ARG A 89 8.13 -22.33 -4.28
N PRO A 90 7.34 -22.23 -3.19
CA PRO A 90 6.52 -23.34 -2.75
C PRO A 90 5.50 -23.68 -3.84
N THR A 91 5.23 -24.96 -4.03
CA THR A 91 4.07 -25.39 -4.82
C THR A 91 2.80 -24.96 -4.11
N PHE A 92 1.69 -24.88 -4.84
CA PHE A 92 0.38 -24.59 -4.24
C PHE A 92 0.05 -25.57 -3.09
N ALA A 93 0.35 -26.86 -3.26
CA ALA A 93 0.15 -27.87 -2.23
C ALA A 93 1.03 -27.62 -0.98
N GLN A 94 2.29 -27.22 -1.17
CA GLN A 94 3.17 -26.86 -0.05
C GLN A 94 2.67 -25.62 0.69
N ALA A 95 2.22 -24.59 -0.04
CA ALA A 95 1.66 -23.37 0.54
C ALA A 95 0.38 -23.67 1.34
N GLN A 96 -0.52 -24.49 0.79
CA GLN A 96 -1.74 -24.91 1.46
C GLN A 96 -1.45 -25.76 2.71
N ALA A 97 -0.48 -26.66 2.66
CA ALA A 97 -0.08 -27.43 3.83
C ALA A 97 0.63 -26.57 4.90
N ALA A 98 1.27 -25.45 4.52
CA ALA A 98 1.87 -24.52 5.47
C ALA A 98 0.81 -23.64 6.14
N SER A 99 -0.19 -23.16 5.40
CA SER A 99 -1.24 -22.28 5.93
C SER A 99 -2.03 -22.93 7.07
N THR A 100 -2.27 -24.24 7.02
CA THR A 100 -2.98 -24.98 8.10
C THR A 100 -2.28 -24.92 9.46
N ARG A 101 -0.98 -24.57 9.48
CA ARG A 101 -0.16 -24.46 10.69
C ARG A 101 0.05 -23.00 11.12
N TYR A 102 -0.62 -22.04 10.48
CA TYR A 102 -0.50 -20.63 10.83
C TYR A 102 -1.04 -20.38 12.25
N PRO A 103 -0.21 -19.90 13.19
CA PRO A 103 -0.64 -19.68 14.58
C PRO A 103 -1.78 -18.66 14.70
N GLY A 104 -1.90 -17.73 13.76
CA GLY A 104 -2.97 -16.73 13.75
C GLY A 104 -4.37 -17.30 13.45
N HIS A 105 -4.50 -18.58 13.07
CA HIS A 105 -5.80 -19.25 13.04
C HIS A 105 -6.43 -19.43 14.43
N VAL A 106 -5.65 -19.30 15.51
CA VAL A 106 -6.17 -19.30 16.88
C VAL A 106 -6.54 -17.86 17.23
N PRO A 107 -7.83 -17.53 17.48
CA PRO A 107 -8.27 -16.14 17.68
C PRO A 107 -7.55 -15.42 18.84
N ALA A 108 -7.23 -16.14 19.90
CA ALA A 108 -6.49 -15.60 21.05
C ALA A 108 -5.01 -15.31 20.75
N ALA A 109 -4.46 -15.85 19.66
CA ALA A 109 -3.07 -15.68 19.26
C ALA A 109 -2.87 -14.67 18.12
N HIS A 110 -3.95 -14.15 17.52
CA HIS A 110 -3.84 -13.22 16.41
C HIS A 110 -3.51 -11.80 16.93
N PRO A 111 -2.31 -11.26 16.68
CA PRO A 111 -1.86 -9.99 17.28
C PRO A 111 -2.59 -8.77 16.72
N LEU A 112 -3.19 -8.89 15.52
CA LEU A 112 -3.87 -7.80 14.83
C LEU A 112 -5.20 -8.27 14.18
N PRO A 113 -6.19 -8.74 14.96
CA PRO A 113 -7.42 -9.33 14.42
C PRO A 113 -8.22 -8.46 13.44
N PRO A 114 -8.26 -7.12 13.55
CA PRO A 114 -9.02 -6.32 12.61
C PRO A 114 -8.29 -6.08 11.29
N CYS A 115 -7.00 -6.41 11.16
CA CYS A 115 -6.26 -6.19 9.90
C CYS A 115 -6.97 -6.84 8.71
N PHE A 116 -6.92 -6.16 7.57
CA PHE A 116 -7.46 -6.64 6.29
C PHE A 116 -6.79 -7.94 5.78
N VAL A 117 -5.60 -8.27 6.28
CA VAL A 117 -4.77 -9.44 5.91
C VAL A 117 -4.34 -10.26 7.10
#